data_AF-F0EPG7-F1
#
_entry.id   AF-F0EPG7-F1
#
_cell.length_a   1.000
_cell.length_b   1.000
_cell.length_c   1.000
_cell.angle_alpha   90.00
_cell.angle_beta   90.00
_cell.angle_gamma   90.00
#
_symmetry.space_group_name_H-M   'P 1'
#
loop_
_entity.id
_entity.type
_entity.pdbx_description
1 polymer ?
#
loop_
_entity_poly.entity_id
_entity_poly.type
_entity_poly.pdbx_seq_one_letter_code
_entity_poly.pdbx_strand_id
1 'polypeptide(L)'
;MIRSQRGTKPDAAEPVLELNNGNVNNLMLKKIKIALSLTTDEMLDIFQQAGVMVSKGELGAILRKEGHRNYKPCLDKYARNFLKGLTIEYRDN
;
A
#
# COMPACT_ATOMS: atom_id res chain seq x y z
N MET A 1 6.19 5.19 12.06
CA MET A 1 4.87 4.50 12.12
C MET A 1 3.78 5.57 12.08
N ILE A 2 2.73 5.45 11.24
CA ILE A 2 1.62 6.43 11.22
C ILE A 2 0.78 6.23 12.47
N ARG A 3 0.83 7.20 13.39
CA ARG A 3 0.14 7.18 14.69
C ARG A 3 -1.18 7.97 14.69
N SER A 4 -1.33 9.00 13.85
CA SER A 4 -2.51 9.89 13.93
C SER A 4 -3.82 9.25 13.48
N GLN A 5 -3.77 8.14 12.73
CA GLN A 5 -4.95 7.45 12.18
C GLN A 5 -5.35 6.21 13.00
N ARG A 6 -4.78 6.00 14.19
CA ARG A 6 -5.09 4.85 15.07
C ARG A 6 -5.96 5.29 16.24
N GLY A 7 -7.06 4.58 16.50
CA GLY A 7 -7.83 4.74 17.73
C GLY A 7 -7.05 4.24 18.94
N THR A 8 -7.12 4.96 20.05
CA THR A 8 -6.52 4.57 21.34
C THR A 8 -7.30 3.40 21.92
N LYS A 9 -6.70 2.20 21.92
CA LYS A 9 -7.21 1.07 22.70
C LYS A 9 -6.35 0.94 23.96
N PRO A 10 -6.91 1.07 25.17
CA PRO A 10 -6.15 1.12 26.42
C PRO A 10 -5.44 -0.20 26.77
N ASP A 11 -5.78 -1.31 26.11
CA ASP A 11 -5.22 -2.64 26.38
C ASP A 11 -4.77 -3.38 25.10
N ALA A 12 -4.49 -2.62 24.02
CA ALA A 12 -3.95 -3.21 22.80
C ALA A 12 -2.43 -3.32 22.90
N ALA A 13 -1.93 -4.56 22.85
CA ALA A 13 -0.51 -4.83 22.67
C ALA A 13 0.08 -3.96 21.54
N GLU A 14 1.30 -3.46 21.75
CA GLU A 14 1.94 -2.64 20.74
C GLU A 14 1.97 -3.39 19.40
N PRO A 15 1.55 -2.75 18.30
CA PRO A 15 1.52 -3.38 17.00
C PRO A 15 2.96 -3.66 16.56
N VAL A 16 3.39 -4.91 16.73
CA VAL A 16 4.69 -5.38 16.23
C VAL A 16 4.69 -5.22 14.72
N LEU A 17 5.64 -4.44 14.22
CA LEU A 17 5.89 -4.33 12.79
C LEU A 17 6.63 -5.59 12.36
N GLU A 18 5.88 -6.57 11.86
CA GLU A 18 6.42 -7.74 11.15
C GLU A 18 6.97 -7.28 9.78
N LEU A 19 8.02 -6.45 9.76
CA LEU A 19 8.70 -6.06 8.53
C LEU A 19 9.76 -7.12 8.20
N ASN A 20 9.71 -7.63 6.98
CA ASN A 20 10.73 -8.50 6.43
C ASN A 20 10.95 -8.21 4.93
N ASN A 21 11.95 -8.83 4.33
CA ASN A 21 12.29 -8.61 2.93
C ASN A 21 11.18 -9.05 1.95
N GLY A 22 10.31 -10.00 2.36
CA GLY A 22 9.22 -10.51 1.53
C GLY A 22 7.98 -9.61 1.49
N ASN A 23 7.79 -8.73 2.47
CA ASN A 23 6.57 -7.93 2.61
C ASN A 23 6.78 -6.41 2.60
N VAL A 24 8.04 -5.95 2.47
CA VAL A 24 8.41 -4.52 2.52
C VAL A 24 7.58 -3.68 1.55
N ASN A 25 7.40 -4.14 0.30
CA ASN A 25 6.63 -3.44 -0.72
C ASN A 25 5.13 -3.38 -0.39
N ASN A 26 4.55 -4.47 0.13
CA ASN A 26 3.15 -4.51 0.56
C ASN A 26 2.89 -3.52 1.69
N LEU A 27 3.79 -3.51 2.69
CA LEU A 27 3.72 -2.59 3.83
C LEU A 27 3.89 -1.14 3.39
N MET A 28 4.81 -0.88 2.45
CA MET A 28 5.05 0.43 1.87
C MET A 28 3.80 0.97 1.16
N LEU A 29 3.19 0.19 0.25
CA LEU A 29 1.93 0.57 -0.41
C LEU A 29 0.81 0.85 0.60
N LYS A 30 0.63 -0.03 1.58
CA LYS A 30 -0.40 0.13 2.61
C LYS A 30 -0.18 1.37 3.47
N LYS A 31 1.06 1.69 3.81
CA LYS A 31 1.40 2.90 4.59
C LYS A 31 1.15 4.16 3.79
N ILE A 32 1.55 4.20 2.52
CA ILE A 32 1.33 5.37 1.65
C ILE A 32 -0.17 5.59 1.45
N LYS A 33 -0.94 4.53 1.19
CA LYS A 33 -2.41 4.59 1.11
C LYS A 33 -3.00 5.32 2.33
N ILE A 34 -2.58 4.90 3.54
CA ILE A 34 -3.07 5.50 4.79
C ILE A 34 -2.55 6.93 4.98
N ALA A 35 -1.28 7.19 4.65
CA ALA A 35 -0.65 8.51 4.82
C ALA A 35 -1.33 9.58 3.98
N LEU A 36 -1.68 9.22 2.74
CA LEU A 36 -2.30 10.11 1.76
C LEU A 36 -3.82 9.96 1.69
N SER A 37 -4.41 9.16 2.58
CA SER A 37 -5.86 8.87 2.62
C SER A 37 -6.44 8.37 1.29
N LEU A 38 -5.63 7.66 0.48
CA LEU A 38 -6.03 7.18 -0.84
C LEU A 38 -7.11 6.10 -0.74
N THR A 39 -8.12 6.24 -1.58
CA THR A 39 -9.11 5.21 -1.90
C THR A 39 -8.47 4.11 -2.76
N THR A 40 -9.17 2.99 -2.91
CA THR A 40 -8.70 1.91 -3.79
C THR A 40 -8.70 2.35 -5.26
N ASP A 41 -9.66 3.18 -5.66
CA ASP A 41 -9.79 3.62 -7.05
C ASP A 41 -8.68 4.63 -7.40
N GLU A 42 -8.38 5.59 -6.53
CA GLU A 42 -7.24 6.51 -6.73
C GLU A 42 -5.90 5.75 -6.83
N MET A 43 -5.71 4.69 -6.03
CA MET A 43 -4.51 3.86 -6.17
C MET A 43 -4.42 3.18 -7.54
N LEU A 44 -5.54 2.75 -8.11
CA LEU A 44 -5.59 2.17 -9.45
C LEU A 44 -5.26 3.21 -10.52
N ASP A 45 -5.79 4.41 -10.39
CA ASP A 45 -5.51 5.53 -11.30
C ASP A 45 -4.01 5.88 -11.27
N ILE A 46 -3.40 5.92 -10.08
CA ILE A 46 -1.95 6.13 -9.91
C ILE A 46 -1.13 5.03 -10.62
N PHE A 47 -1.53 3.77 -10.50
CA PHE A 47 -0.87 2.68 -11.24
C PHE A 47 -1.03 2.85 -12.76
N GLN A 48 -2.22 3.24 -13.22
CA GLN A 48 -2.54 3.43 -14.62
C GLN A 48 -1.73 4.59 -15.23
N GLN A 49 -1.56 5.70 -14.51
CA GLN A 49 -0.70 6.82 -14.94
C GLN A 49 0.76 6.39 -15.16
N ALA A 50 1.23 5.41 -14.39
CA ALA A 50 2.56 4.82 -14.57
C ALA A 50 2.61 3.72 -15.66
N GLY A 51 1.50 3.47 -16.36
CA GLY A 51 1.40 2.46 -17.42
C GLY A 51 1.23 1.02 -16.91
N VAL A 52 0.80 0.83 -15.67
CA VAL A 52 0.55 -0.50 -15.07
C VAL A 52 -0.94 -0.69 -14.84
N MET A 53 -1.53 -1.70 -15.47
CA MET A 53 -2.88 -2.12 -15.14
C MET A 53 -2.85 -3.08 -13.96
N VAL A 54 -3.62 -2.76 -12.92
CA VAL A 54 -3.83 -3.62 -11.74
C VAL A 54 -5.33 -3.77 -11.56
N SER A 55 -5.81 -5.00 -11.34
CA SER A 55 -7.24 -5.19 -11.03
C SER A 55 -7.54 -4.85 -9.55
N LYS A 56 -8.80 -4.50 -9.24
CA LYS A 56 -9.26 -4.35 -7.84
C LYS A 56 -8.95 -5.58 -6.98
N GLY A 57 -9.07 -6.77 -7.55
CA GLY A 57 -8.78 -8.04 -6.87
C GLY A 57 -7.29 -8.23 -6.54
N GLU A 58 -6.40 -7.90 -7.48
CA GLU A 58 -4.95 -7.95 -7.27
C GLU A 58 -4.49 -6.92 -6.24
N LEU A 59 -4.94 -5.67 -6.37
CA LEU A 59 -4.62 -4.63 -5.40
C LEU A 59 -5.13 -5.01 -4.00
N GLY A 60 -6.34 -5.56 -3.91
CA GLY A 60 -6.87 -6.10 -2.67
C GLY A 60 -6.03 -7.25 -2.09
N ALA A 61 -5.45 -8.11 -2.93
CA ALA A 61 -4.55 -9.18 -2.50
C ALA A 61 -3.20 -8.65 -1.99
N ILE A 62 -2.67 -7.62 -2.64
CA ILE A 62 -1.42 -6.95 -2.25
C ILE A 62 -1.56 -6.22 -0.91
N LEU A 63 -2.70 -5.59 -0.63
CA LEU A 63 -2.89 -4.79 0.60
C LEU A 63 -3.24 -5.63 1.85
N ARG A 64 -3.40 -6.94 1.72
CA ARG A 64 -3.66 -7.87 2.83
C ARG A 64 -2.41 -8.07 3.70
N LYS A 65 -2.62 -8.50 4.95
CA LYS A 65 -1.52 -8.91 5.83
C LYS A 65 -0.89 -10.20 5.29
N GLU A 66 0.42 -10.31 5.39
CA GLU A 66 1.14 -11.56 5.19
C GLU A 66 0.52 -12.67 6.07
N GLY A 67 0.43 -13.89 5.54
CA GLY A 67 -0.25 -15.03 6.19
C GLY A 67 -1.75 -15.14 5.90
N HIS A 68 -2.39 -14.12 5.29
CA HIS A 68 -3.78 -14.24 4.86
C HIS A 68 -3.91 -15.15 3.62
N ARG A 69 -4.96 -16.00 3.53
CA ARG A 69 -5.16 -16.98 2.43
C ARG A 69 -5.08 -16.41 1.00
N ASN A 70 -5.51 -15.16 0.85
CA ASN A 70 -5.53 -14.43 -0.42
C ASN A 70 -4.48 -13.29 -0.47
N TYR A 71 -3.44 -13.37 0.34
CA TYR A 71 -2.29 -12.47 0.29
C TYR A 71 -1.49 -12.73 -0.98
N LYS A 72 -1.01 -11.66 -1.62
CA LYS A 72 -0.03 -11.76 -2.70
C LYS A 72 1.14 -10.82 -2.43
N PRO A 73 2.40 -11.28 -2.61
CA PRO A 73 3.56 -10.43 -2.47
C PRO A 73 3.55 -9.31 -3.53
N CYS A 74 3.90 -8.11 -3.10
CA CYS A 74 4.05 -6.97 -4.00
C CYS A 74 5.45 -6.98 -4.61
N LEU A 75 5.54 -7.29 -5.89
CA LEU A 75 6.82 -7.27 -6.61
C LEU A 75 7.34 -5.84 -6.78
N ASP A 76 8.67 -5.70 -6.92
CA ASP A 76 9.31 -4.40 -7.06
C ASP A 76 8.80 -3.61 -8.28
N LYS A 77 8.37 -4.30 -9.35
CA LYS A 77 7.75 -3.65 -10.52
C LYS A 77 6.53 -2.84 -10.10
N TYR A 78 5.67 -3.36 -9.23
CA TYR A 78 4.51 -2.61 -8.76
C TYR A 78 4.93 -1.45 -7.86
N ALA A 79 5.83 -1.68 -6.90
CA ALA A 79 6.28 -0.62 -6.00
C ALA A 79 6.93 0.56 -6.74
N ARG A 80 7.84 0.29 -7.69
CA ARG A 80 8.49 1.33 -8.51
C ARG A 80 7.51 2.11 -9.36
N ASN A 81 6.57 1.43 -10.02
CA ASN A 81 5.59 2.11 -10.85
C ASN A 81 4.58 2.90 -10.02
N PHE A 82 4.18 2.42 -8.84
CA PHE A 82 3.32 3.19 -7.95
C PHE A 82 3.98 4.51 -7.52
N LEU A 83 5.27 4.48 -7.14
CA LEU A 83 6.03 5.70 -6.83
C LEU A 83 6.16 6.64 -8.03
N LYS A 84 6.38 6.09 -9.22
CA LYS A 84 6.38 6.88 -10.47
C LYS A 84 5.02 7.55 -10.69
N GLY A 85 3.92 6.81 -10.51
CA GLY A 85 2.56 7.33 -10.61
C GLY A 85 2.29 8.46 -9.61
N LEU A 86 2.70 8.27 -8.34
CA LEU A 86 2.60 9.33 -7.33
C LEU A 86 3.38 10.59 -7.71
N THR A 87 4.52 10.43 -8.40
CA THR A 87 5.31 11.56 -8.86
C THR A 87 4.55 12.33 -9.94
N ILE A 88 3.91 11.65 -10.88
CA ILE A 88 3.08 12.27 -11.93
C ILE A 88 1.89 12.99 -11.29
N GLU A 89 1.16 12.32 -10.40
CA GLU A 89 -0.05 12.86 -9.76
C GLU A 89 0.21 14.14 -8.94
N TYR A 90 1.31 14.18 -8.18
CA TYR A 90 1.55 15.23 -7.17
C TYR A 90 2.64 16.25 -7.53
N ARG A 91 3.42 16.06 -8.61
CA ARG A 91 4.47 17.02 -9.01
C ARG A 91 4.15 17.81 -10.27
N ASP A 92 3.40 17.24 -11.20
CA ASP A 92 3.13 17.89 -12.49
C ASP A 92 1.81 18.70 -12.48
N ASN A 93 1.13 18.74 -11.32
CA ASN A 93 0.03 19.65 -10.97
C ASN A 93 0.53 20.75 -10.02
#